data_AF-V6LKT7-F1
#
_entry.id   AF-V6LKT7-F1
#
_cell.length_a   1.000
_cell.length_b   1.000
_cell.length_c   1.000
_cell.angle_alpha   90.00
_cell.angle_beta   90.00
_cell.angle_gamma   90.00
#
_symmetry.space_group_name_H-M   'P 1'
#
loop_
_entity.id
_entity.type
_entity.pdbx_description
1 polymer ?
#
loop_
_entity_poly.entity_id
_entity_poly.type
_entity_poly.pdbx_seq_one_letter_code
_entity_poly.pdbx_strand_id
1 'polypeptide(L)'
;YPLLCFCFRECLEHMIYGVNPRTYRLNATFAICTSLTVGLIASFLTEIILILDMVSALAGVPLVIIFPGLLGLRSGIESSSRLQRILYICFNSAYVAMGVVLVFIGVVTTLLTL
;
A
#
# COMPACT_ATOMS: atom_id res chain seq x y z
N TYR A 1 13.47 0.34 -13.66
CA TYR A 1 12.40 -0.66 -13.84
C TYR A 1 12.84 -2.08 -13.48
N PRO A 2 13.89 -2.70 -14.07
CA PRO A 2 14.22 -4.11 -13.80
C PRO A 2 14.59 -4.38 -12.33
N LEU A 3 15.34 -3.46 -11.74
CA LEU A 3 15.75 -3.53 -10.33
C LEU A 3 14.56 -3.41 -9.36
N LEU A 4 13.57 -2.56 -9.70
CA LEU A 4 12.33 -2.43 -8.91
C LEU A 4 11.48 -3.71 -8.98
N CYS A 5 11.33 -4.31 -10.17
CA CYS A 5 10.63 -5.58 -10.34
C CYS A 5 11.32 -6.71 -9.57
N PHE A 6 12.66 -6.73 -9.58
CA PHE A 6 13.45 -7.70 -8.81
C PHE A 6 13.23 -7.51 -7.30
N CYS A 7 13.34 -6.30 -6.77
CA CYS A 7 13.11 -6.01 -5.36
C CYS A 7 11.68 -6.33 -4.93
N PHE A 8 10.68 -5.96 -5.72
CA PHE A 8 9.28 -6.26 -5.44
C PHE A 8 9.01 -7.76 -5.40
N ARG A 9 9.58 -8.51 -6.36
CA ARG A 9 9.50 -9.97 -6.37
C ARG A 9 10.12 -10.58 -5.11
N GLU A 10 11.36 -10.23 -4.79
CA GLU A 10 12.05 -10.77 -3.61
C GLU A 10 11.28 -10.48 -2.32
N CYS A 11 10.73 -9.26 -2.17
CA CYS A 11 9.87 -8.94 -1.03
C CYS A 11 8.60 -9.80 -0.98
N LEU A 12 7.93 -10.02 -2.11
CA LEU A 12 6.71 -10.81 -2.18
C LEU A 12 6.98 -12.30 -1.92
N GLU A 13 8.04 -12.86 -2.51
CA GLU A 13 8.45 -14.26 -2.32
C GLU A 13 8.81 -14.53 -0.87
N HIS A 14 9.58 -13.64 -0.23
CA HIS A 14 9.91 -13.74 1.18
C HIS A 14 8.66 -13.64 2.08
N MET A 15 7.67 -12.82 1.72
CA MET A 15 6.43 -12.68 2.49
C MET A 15 5.50 -13.90 2.35
N ILE A 16 5.42 -14.51 1.16
CA ILE A 16 4.53 -15.65 0.88
C ILE A 16 5.13 -16.97 1.36
N TYR A 17 6.41 -17.21 1.08
CA TYR A 17 7.06 -18.52 1.31
C TYR A 17 7.94 -18.57 2.56
N GLY A 18 8.25 -17.42 3.17
CA GLY A 18 9.09 -17.32 4.38
C GLY A 18 10.57 -17.70 4.18
N VAL A 19 10.92 -18.21 3.01
CA VAL A 19 12.26 -18.61 2.54
C VAL A 19 12.32 -18.23 1.06
N ASN A 20 13.51 -18.06 0.48
CA ASN A 20 13.68 -17.79 -0.96
C ASN A 20 13.78 -19.10 -1.77
N PRO A 21 12.67 -19.68 -2.30
CA PRO A 21 12.76 -20.76 -3.27
C PRO A 21 13.22 -20.17 -4.62
N ARG A 22 14.54 -20.20 -4.89
CA ARG A 22 15.13 -19.76 -6.17
C ARG A 22 14.76 -20.71 -7.31
N THR A 23 13.49 -20.75 -7.68
CA THR A 23 12.98 -21.61 -8.74
C THR A 23 12.84 -20.80 -10.01
N TYR A 24 13.65 -21.09 -11.03
CA TYR A 24 13.67 -20.34 -12.30
C TYR A 24 12.28 -20.18 -12.95
N ARG A 25 11.42 -21.20 -12.81
CA ARG A 25 10.04 -21.18 -13.31
C ARG A 25 9.18 -20.09 -12.65
N LEU A 26 9.29 -19.91 -11.33
CA LEU A 26 8.55 -18.86 -10.60
C LEU A 26 9.01 -17.47 -11.04
N ASN A 27 10.32 -17.28 -11.17
CA ASN A 27 10.91 -16.02 -11.64
C ASN A 27 10.42 -15.61 -13.03
N ALA A 28 10.40 -16.56 -13.97
CA ALA A 28 9.94 -16.31 -15.33
C ALA A 28 8.44 -15.98 -15.37
N THR A 29 7.60 -16.75 -14.65
CA THR A 29 6.16 -16.48 -14.56
C THR A 29 5.87 -15.11 -13.97
N PHE A 30 6.57 -14.72 -12.90
CA PHE A 30 6.39 -13.41 -12.27
C PHE A 30 6.77 -12.26 -13.22
N ALA A 31 7.88 -12.39 -13.93
CA ALA A 31 8.34 -11.40 -14.90
C ALA A 31 7.36 -11.24 -16.08
N ILE A 32 6.82 -12.36 -16.58
CA ILE A 32 5.81 -12.37 -17.66
C ILE A 32 4.52 -11.72 -17.18
N CYS A 33 3.99 -12.13 -16.02
CA CYS A 33 2.75 -11.58 -15.46
C CYS A 33 2.88 -10.07 -15.20
N THR A 34 3.96 -9.62 -14.56
CA THR A 34 4.17 -8.19 -14.29
C THR A 34 4.28 -7.38 -15.58
N SER A 35 5.00 -7.87 -16.59
CA SER A 35 5.11 -7.20 -17.89
C SER A 35 3.78 -7.16 -18.63
N LEU A 36 2.99 -8.23 -18.61
CA LEU A 36 1.65 -8.28 -19.19
C LEU A 36 0.69 -7.32 -18.50
N THR A 37 0.67 -7.29 -17.17
CA THR A 37 -0.20 -6.40 -16.40
C THR A 37 0.13 -4.94 -16.68
N VAL A 38 1.42 -4.56 -16.67
CA VAL A 38 1.85 -3.18 -16.99
C VAL A 38 1.53 -2.83 -18.44
N GLY A 39 1.74 -3.76 -19.37
CA GLY A 39 1.40 -3.57 -20.79
C GLY A 39 -0.10 -3.38 -21.01
N LEU A 40 -0.94 -4.16 -20.34
CA LEU A 40 -2.40 -4.01 -20.38
C LEU A 40 -2.82 -2.67 -19.80
N ILE A 41 -2.33 -2.30 -18.60
CA ILE A 41 -2.63 -1.00 -17.98
C ILE A 41 -2.25 0.14 -18.94
N ALA A 42 -1.05 0.09 -19.54
CA ALA A 42 -0.60 1.11 -20.48
C ALA A 42 -1.46 1.20 -21.77
N SER A 43 -2.11 0.09 -22.17
CA SER A 43 -3.00 0.07 -23.34
C SER A 43 -4.40 0.64 -23.06
N PHE A 44 -4.88 0.58 -21.81
CA PHE A 44 -6.22 1.04 -21.42
C PHE A 44 -6.24 2.40 -20.73
N LEU A 45 -5.17 2.76 -20.01
CA LEU A 45 -5.03 4.02 -19.30
C LEU A 45 -3.93 4.87 -19.95
N THR A 46 -4.36 5.82 -20.78
CA THR A 46 -3.49 6.84 -21.38
C THR A 46 -3.13 7.96 -20.40
N GLU A 47 -3.96 8.18 -19.38
CA GLU A 47 -3.73 9.21 -18.37
C GLU A 47 -2.93 8.67 -17.18
N ILE A 48 -1.63 8.97 -17.17
CA ILE A 48 -0.71 8.63 -16.08
C ILE A 48 -1.20 9.18 -14.73
N ILE A 49 -1.85 10.35 -14.74
CA ILE A 49 -2.39 11.01 -13.54
C ILE A 49 -3.41 10.11 -12.85
N LEU A 50 -4.30 9.47 -13.61
CA LEU A 50 -5.34 8.60 -13.07
C LEU A 50 -4.76 7.33 -12.42
N ILE A 51 -3.69 6.79 -13.00
CA ILE A 51 -2.94 5.68 -12.40
C ILE A 51 -2.27 6.12 -11.09
N LEU A 52 -1.62 7.28 -11.09
CA LEU A 52 -0.94 7.81 -9.90
C LEU A 52 -1.92 8.09 -8.75
N ASP A 53 -3.08 8.66 -9.04
CA ASP A 53 -4.11 8.94 -8.03
C ASP A 53 -4.65 7.64 -7.42
N MET A 54 -4.99 6.65 -8.26
CA MET A 54 -5.43 5.32 -7.79
C MET A 54 -4.36 4.62 -6.96
N VAL A 55 -3.10 4.59 -7.42
CA VAL A 55 -2.00 3.95 -6.70
C VAL A 55 -1.72 4.67 -5.38
N SER A 56 -1.75 6.00 -5.35
CA SER A 56 -1.55 6.77 -4.13
C SER A 56 -2.66 6.51 -3.12
N ALA A 57 -3.92 6.46 -3.57
CA ALA A 57 -5.08 6.22 -2.71
C ALA A 57 -5.10 4.78 -2.18
N LEU A 58 -4.81 3.77 -3.01
CA LEU A 58 -4.91 2.36 -2.63
C LEU A 58 -3.69 1.81 -1.91
N ALA A 59 -2.48 2.27 -2.25
CA ALA A 59 -1.24 1.77 -1.65
C ALA A 59 -0.58 2.80 -0.75
N GLY A 60 -0.48 4.06 -1.21
CA GLY A 60 0.22 5.13 -0.50
C GLY A 60 -0.46 5.47 0.84
N VAL A 61 -1.75 5.80 0.81
CA VAL A 61 -2.48 6.22 2.01
C VAL A 61 -2.52 5.13 3.09
N PRO A 62 -2.79 3.84 2.77
CA PRO A 62 -2.71 2.80 3.78
C PRO A 62 -1.32 2.63 4.38
N LEU A 63 -0.27 2.60 3.55
CA LEU A 63 1.12 2.40 3.99
C LEU A 63 1.67 3.56 4.82
N VAL A 64 1.31 4.81 4.48
CA VAL A 64 1.91 6.00 5.08
C VAL A 64 1.09 6.53 6.25
N ILE A 65 -0.23 6.38 6.24
CA ILE A 65 -1.12 7.00 7.23
C ILE A 65 -1.77 5.95 8.12
N ILE A 66 -2.44 4.95 7.51
CA ILE A 66 -3.27 4.00 8.25
C ILE A 66 -2.40 3.05 9.08
N PHE A 67 -1.41 2.39 8.46
CA PHE A 67 -0.55 1.44 9.18
C PHE A 67 0.24 2.09 10.32
N PRO A 68 0.91 3.25 10.13
CA PRO A 68 1.58 3.95 11.24
C PRO A 68 0.60 4.39 12.33
N GLY A 69 -0.60 4.86 11.97
CA GLY A 69 -1.63 5.21 12.94
C GLY A 69 -2.10 4.01 13.78
N LEU A 70 -2.29 2.84 13.16
CA LEU A 70 -2.62 1.59 13.85
C LEU A 70 -1.49 1.10 14.76
N LEU A 71 -0.23 1.21 14.31
CA LEU A 71 0.94 0.90 15.14
C LEU A 71 1.05 1.84 16.34
N GLY A 72 0.77 3.14 16.13
CA GLY A 72 0.72 4.14 17.20
C GLY A 72 -0.41 3.90 18.20
N LEU A 73 -1.56 3.38 17.78
CA LEU A 73 -2.63 2.95 18.70
C LEU A 73 -2.15 1.81 19.60
N ARG A 74 -1.46 0.82 19.02
CA ARG A 74 -0.90 -0.29 19.80
C ARG A 74 0.12 0.18 20.82
N SER A 75 1.06 1.06 20.43
CA SER A 75 2.07 1.58 21.38
C SER A 75 1.45 2.52 22.43
N GLY A 76 0.42 3.28 22.06
CA GLY A 76 -0.30 4.17 22.97
C GLY A 76 -0.95 3.41 24.12
N ILE A 77 -1.43 2.19 23.87
CA ILE A 77 -1.99 1.31 24.89
C ILE A 77 -0.94 0.92 25.94
N GLU A 78 0.35 0.86 25.62
CA GLU A 78 1.41 0.49 26.57
C GLU A 78 1.93 1.67 27.43
N SER A 79 1.38 2.88 27.26
CA SER A 79 1.84 4.07 28.00
C SER A 79 1.46 4.05 29.50
N SER A 80 2.37 4.56 30.34
CA SER A 80 2.32 4.47 31.81
C SER A 80 1.36 5.46 32.47
N SER A 81 1.01 6.58 31.82
CA SER A 81 0.09 7.58 32.38
C SER A 81 -1.28 7.57 31.68
N ARG A 82 -2.36 7.61 32.48
CA ARG A 82 -3.75 7.51 31.97
C ARG A 82 -4.10 8.64 30.98
N LEU A 83 -3.59 9.85 31.22
CA LEU A 83 -3.89 11.03 30.42
C LEU A 83 -3.17 11.00 29.07
N GLN A 84 -1.90 10.58 29.04
CA GLN A 84 -1.18 10.38 27.78
C GLN A 84 -1.80 9.25 26.95
N ARG A 85 -2.26 8.17 27.58
CA ARG A 85 -2.92 7.04 26.89
C ARG A 85 -4.14 7.50 26.10
N ILE A 86 -5.02 8.31 26.71
CA ILE A 86 -6.23 8.81 26.07
C ILE A 86 -5.87 9.75 24.91
N LEU A 87 -4.94 10.69 25.13
CA LEU A 87 -4.50 11.62 24.09
C LEU A 87 -3.88 10.89 22.89
N TYR A 88 -3.03 9.88 23.13
CA TYR A 88 -2.45 9.05 22.07
C TYR A 88 -3.50 8.28 21.29
N ILE A 89 -4.48 7.71 21.97
CA ILE A 89 -5.56 6.96 21.32
C ILE A 89 -6.41 7.89 20.44
N CYS A 90 -6.80 9.06 20.97
CA CYS A 90 -7.58 10.04 20.21
C CYS A 90 -6.83 10.57 18.99
N PHE A 91 -5.54 10.89 19.14
CA PHE A 91 -4.76 11.44 18.02
C PHE A 91 -4.56 10.40 16.92
N ASN A 92 -4.15 9.18 17.28
CA ASN A 92 -3.91 8.13 16.29
C ASN A 92 -5.20 7.63 15.63
N SER A 93 -6.33 7.58 16.36
CA SER A 93 -7.62 7.22 15.76
C SER A 93 -8.11 8.28 14.77
N ALA A 94 -7.94 9.57 15.08
CA ALA A 94 -8.22 10.65 14.14
C ALA A 94 -7.32 10.56 12.88
N TYR A 95 -6.04 10.22 13.06
CA TYR A 95 -5.09 10.04 11.96
C TYR A 95 -5.50 8.91 11.02
N VAL A 96 -5.90 7.76 11.59
CA VAL A 96 -6.44 6.63 10.82
C VAL A 96 -7.73 7.01 10.10
N ALA A 97 -8.65 7.71 10.77
CA ALA A 97 -9.91 8.16 10.17
C ALA A 97 -9.66 9.10 8.98
N MET A 98 -8.73 10.06 9.09
CA MET A 98 -8.33 10.91 7.96
C MET A 98 -7.76 10.09 6.80
N GLY A 99 -6.93 9.08 7.10
CA GLY A 99 -6.43 8.15 6.09
C GLY A 99 -7.56 7.45 5.33
N VAL A 100 -8.54 6.89 6.03
CA VAL A 100 -9.70 6.22 5.39
C VAL A 100 -10.50 7.17 4.51
N VAL A 101 -10.73 8.41 4.95
CA VAL A 101 -11.42 9.43 4.16
C VAL A 101 -10.64 9.77 2.89
N LEU A 102 -9.31 9.89 2.97
CA LEU A 102 -8.46 10.14 1.80
C LEU A 102 -8.51 9.00 0.78
N VAL A 103 -8.52 7.74 1.24
CA VAL A 103 -8.73 6.58 0.35
C VAL A 103 -10.08 6.71 -0.34
N PHE A 104 -11.14 7.02 0.41
CA PHE A 104 -12.49 7.11 -0.14
C PHE A 104 -12.61 8.22 -1.19
N ILE A 105 -12.06 9.41 -0.90
CA ILE A 105 -12.01 10.53 -1.84
C ILE A 105 -11.24 10.11 -3.10
N GLY A 106 -10.03 9.57 -2.96
CA GLY A 106 -9.21 9.18 -4.11
C GLY A 106 -9.88 8.14 -5.01
N VAL A 107 -10.52 7.13 -4.42
CA VAL A 107 -11.26 6.10 -5.17
C VAL A 107 -12.50 6.68 -5.85
N VAL A 108 -13.31 7.49 -5.14
CA VAL A 108 -14.54 8.07 -5.70
C VAL A 108 -14.24 9.09 -6.80
N THR A 109 -13.26 9.97 -6.60
CA THR A 109 -12.84 10.94 -7.61
C THR A 109 -12.40 10.22 -8.87
N THR A 110 -11.61 9.16 -8.74
CA THR A 110 -11.16 8.40 -9.92
C THR A 110 -12.31 7.70 -10.65
N LEU A 111 -13.29 7.19 -9.90
CA LEU A 111 -14.47 6.53 -10.46
C LEU A 111 -15.43 7.50 -11.15
N LEU A 112 -15.43 8.78 -10.77
CA LEU A 112 -16.19 9.85 -11.43
C LEU A 112 -15.51 10.40 -12.69
N THR A 113 -14.19 10.28 -12.79
CA THR A 113 -13.41 10.71 -13.98
C THR A 113 -13.32 9.65 -15.08
N LEU A 114 -13.58 8.39 -14.76
CA LEU A 114 -13.71 7.27 -15.70
C LEU A 114 -15.06 7.29 -16.42
#